data_AF-A0A1X0T410-F1
#
_entry.id   AF-A0A1X0T410-F1
#
_cell.length_a   1.000
_cell.length_b   1.000
_cell.length_c   1.000
_cell.angle_alpha   90.00
_cell.angle_beta   90.00
_cell.angle_gamma   90.00
#
_symmetry.space_group_name_H-M   'P 1'
#
loop_
_entity.id
_entity.type
_entity.pdbx_description
1 polymer ?
#
loop_
_entity_poly.entity_id
_entity_poly.type
_entity_poly.pdbx_seq_one_letter_code
_entity_poly.pdbx_strand_id
1 'polypeptide(L)'
;MSGASSLSSLDRPLAKPDTHLAEFVRFHGAWLDGLGIRDRPWLILGSAPDPTVPPELFPSHARIDINNAGRTAAALGLGRADLTLRAKKKSWAEHPHIDTRGLLWIHTAPRFLLRPLLINKPYDHIGRVAPLRRRDREAMVTHVSGASVEMIGDLGKVTNGVAAICYGLLLGVPEIVVAGISLSKTGHSYDDLGRVRRQVEEDAVILDRLRTEPRVSTTEDDLAETAGLRRWRPSNG
;
A
#
# COMPACT_ATOMS: atom_id res chain seq x y z
N MET A 1 -3.74 -16.39 60.29
CA MET A 1 -2.50 -15.90 59.67
C MET A 1 -2.30 -16.62 58.35
N SER A 2 -2.47 -15.94 57.23
CA SER A 2 -1.78 -16.22 55.96
C SER A 2 -2.13 -15.07 55.00
N GLY A 3 -1.23 -14.08 54.93
CA GLY A 3 -1.30 -13.00 53.95
C GLY A 3 -0.48 -13.41 52.72
N ALA A 4 -1.15 -13.62 51.59
CA ALA A 4 -0.49 -13.74 50.31
C ALA A 4 -0.34 -12.34 49.71
N SER A 5 0.92 -11.89 49.61
CA SER A 5 1.29 -10.61 49.03
C SER A 5 1.06 -10.62 47.52
N SER A 6 0.19 -9.72 47.08
CA SER A 6 0.03 -9.26 45.70
C SER A 6 1.35 -8.73 45.16
N LEU A 7 1.87 -9.35 44.09
CA LEU A 7 2.93 -8.77 43.27
C LEU A 7 2.27 -7.85 42.22
N SER A 8 2.48 -6.56 42.39
CA SER A 8 1.98 -5.49 41.53
C SER A 8 2.53 -5.59 40.10
N SER A 9 1.64 -5.53 39.12
CA SER A 9 1.90 -5.57 37.68
C SER A 9 2.54 -4.28 37.09
N LEU A 10 3.39 -3.58 37.85
CA LEU A 10 3.88 -2.24 37.47
C LEU A 10 5.35 -2.17 37.03
N ASP A 11 6.10 -3.28 37.02
CA ASP A 11 7.48 -3.31 36.51
C ASP A 11 7.63 -4.14 35.23
N ARG A 12 6.78 -3.88 34.23
CA ARG A 12 7.09 -4.32 32.86
C ARG A 12 7.96 -3.22 32.23
N PRO A 13 9.22 -3.50 31.83
CA PRO A 13 10.06 -2.50 31.20
C PRO A 13 9.31 -1.90 30.01
N LEU A 14 9.24 -0.57 29.93
CA LEU A 14 8.79 0.13 28.72
C LEU A 14 9.56 -0.48 27.55
N ALA A 15 8.83 -1.11 26.62
CA ALA A 15 9.42 -1.70 25.44
C ALA A 15 10.31 -0.64 24.78
N LYS A 16 11.58 -0.99 24.50
CA LYS A 16 12.48 -0.10 23.77
C LYS A 16 11.74 0.42 22.53
N PRO A 17 11.82 1.73 22.21
CA PRO A 17 11.22 2.24 20.99
C PRO A 17 11.69 1.39 19.82
N ASP A 18 10.77 0.94 18.96
CA ASP A 18 11.05 0.02 17.86
C ASP A 18 12.03 0.67 16.88
N THR A 19 13.32 0.45 17.12
CA THR A 19 14.42 1.07 16.36
C THR A 19 14.34 0.71 14.89
N HIS A 20 13.80 -0.47 14.57
CA HIS A 20 13.63 -0.91 13.20
C HIS A 20 12.60 -0.06 12.45
N LEU A 21 11.44 0.19 13.06
CA LEU A 21 10.41 1.02 12.45
C LEU A 21 10.85 2.49 12.33
N ALA A 22 11.57 3.02 13.32
CA ALA A 22 12.11 4.37 13.25
C ALA A 22 13.12 4.54 12.08
N GLU A 23 13.99 3.56 11.87
CA GLU A 23 14.90 3.52 10.72
C GLU A 23 14.16 3.42 9.39
N PHE A 24 13.11 2.59 9.35
CA PHE A 24 12.22 2.47 8.20
C PHE A 24 11.59 3.83 7.84
N VAL A 25 10.96 4.50 8.81
CA VAL A 25 10.31 5.81 8.63
C VAL A 25 11.33 6.85 8.15
N ARG A 26 12.52 6.90 8.76
CA ARG A 26 13.57 7.84 8.36
C ARG A 26 14.00 7.63 6.91
N PHE A 27 14.29 6.39 6.53
CA PHE A 27 14.76 6.07 5.19
C PHE A 27 13.67 6.31 4.13
N HIS A 28 12.48 5.75 4.35
CA HIS A 28 11.38 5.85 3.39
C HIS A 28 10.79 7.26 3.31
N GLY A 29 10.75 7.99 4.43
CA GLY A 29 10.38 9.41 4.45
C GLY A 29 11.28 10.24 3.55
N ALA A 30 12.60 10.19 3.77
CA ALA A 30 13.56 10.90 2.93
C ALA A 30 13.53 10.46 1.45
N TRP A 31 13.19 9.19 1.19
CA TRP A 31 13.03 8.69 -0.17
C TRP A 31 11.80 9.28 -0.87
N LEU A 32 10.67 9.39 -0.17
CA LEU A 32 9.46 10.05 -0.67
C LEU A 32 9.62 11.56 -0.81
N ASP A 33 10.37 12.20 0.09
CA ASP A 33 10.76 13.62 -0.01
C ASP A 33 11.56 13.85 -1.30
N GLY A 34 12.51 12.96 -1.60
CA GLY A 34 13.26 12.98 -2.85
C GLY A 34 12.44 12.70 -4.12
N LEU A 35 11.21 12.20 -3.97
CA LEU A 35 10.23 12.08 -5.06
C LEU A 35 9.25 13.28 -5.09
N GLY A 36 9.18 14.08 -4.03
CA GLY A 36 8.28 15.22 -3.87
C GLY A 36 6.83 14.81 -3.64
N ILE A 37 6.57 13.62 -3.07
CA ILE A 37 5.22 13.04 -2.96
C ILE A 37 4.77 12.78 -1.53
N ARG A 38 5.63 13.01 -0.52
CA ARG A 38 5.29 12.73 0.88
C ARG A 38 4.17 13.65 1.40
N ASP A 39 4.29 14.94 1.13
CA ASP A 39 3.36 15.97 1.60
C ASP A 39 2.20 16.21 0.62
N ARG A 40 2.05 15.35 -0.40
CA ARG A 40 0.94 15.40 -1.36
C ARG A 40 -0.10 14.35 -1.00
N PRO A 41 -1.41 14.63 -1.17
CA PRO A 41 -2.44 13.60 -1.16
C PRO A 41 -2.11 12.46 -2.13
N TRP A 42 -2.48 11.22 -1.82
CA TRP A 42 -2.22 10.05 -2.66
C TRP A 42 -3.50 9.51 -3.27
N LEU A 43 -3.41 9.16 -4.56
CA LEU A 43 -4.38 8.32 -5.24
C LEU A 43 -3.75 6.94 -5.43
N ILE A 44 -4.18 5.97 -4.62
CA ILE A 44 -3.76 4.58 -4.77
C ILE A 44 -4.65 3.90 -5.80
N LEU A 45 -4.05 3.53 -6.93
CA LEU A 45 -4.73 2.87 -8.04
C LEU A 45 -4.42 1.37 -8.02
N GLY A 46 -5.45 0.59 -7.72
CA GLY A 46 -5.46 -0.86 -7.87
C GLY A 46 -5.79 -1.31 -9.29
N SER A 47 -5.99 -2.62 -9.44
CA SER A 47 -6.21 -3.27 -10.72
C SER A 47 -7.59 -3.93 -10.84
N ALA A 48 -8.57 -3.52 -10.04
CA ALA A 48 -9.94 -3.96 -10.24
C ALA A 48 -10.43 -3.47 -11.62
N PRO A 49 -11.34 -4.23 -12.27
CA PRO A 49 -11.98 -3.77 -13.51
C PRO A 49 -12.79 -2.50 -13.24
N ASP A 50 -12.76 -1.60 -14.23
CA ASP A 50 -13.51 -0.34 -14.27
C ASP A 50 -13.37 0.50 -12.99
N PRO A 51 -12.14 0.92 -12.63
CA PRO A 51 -11.93 1.70 -11.42
C PRO A 51 -12.67 3.04 -11.53
N THR A 52 -13.34 3.42 -10.45
CA THR A 52 -14.00 4.73 -10.37
C THR A 52 -12.94 5.76 -10.03
N VAL A 53 -12.46 6.52 -11.01
CA VAL A 53 -11.42 7.53 -10.78
C VAL A 53 -11.87 8.90 -11.26
N PRO A 54 -12.41 9.75 -10.36
CA PRO A 54 -12.76 11.13 -10.65
C PRO A 54 -11.56 11.91 -11.25
N PRO A 55 -11.73 12.61 -12.40
CA PRO A 55 -10.65 13.33 -13.06
C PRO A 55 -9.93 14.36 -12.18
N GLU A 56 -10.62 14.91 -11.18
CA GLU A 56 -10.14 15.96 -10.28
C GLU A 56 -9.03 15.47 -9.34
N LEU A 57 -8.93 14.15 -9.11
CA LEU A 57 -7.91 13.55 -8.26
C LEU A 57 -6.52 13.56 -8.92
N PHE A 58 -6.44 13.49 -10.24
CA PHE A 58 -5.14 13.37 -10.92
C PHE A 58 -4.23 14.60 -10.80
N PRO A 59 -4.71 15.84 -10.97
CA PRO A 59 -3.85 17.00 -10.79
C PRO A 59 -3.52 17.28 -9.32
N SER A 60 -4.37 16.85 -8.38
CA SER A 60 -4.25 17.18 -6.96
C SER A 60 -3.51 16.12 -6.14
N HIS A 61 -3.55 14.85 -6.56
CA HIS A 61 -2.93 13.73 -5.85
C HIS A 61 -1.68 13.20 -6.57
N ALA A 62 -0.74 12.67 -5.81
CA ALA A 62 0.32 11.82 -6.33
C ALA A 62 -0.25 10.43 -6.67
N ARG A 63 0.01 9.93 -7.88
CA ARG A 63 -0.54 8.64 -8.33
C ARG A 63 0.37 7.48 -7.91
N ILE A 64 -0.21 6.52 -7.18
CA ILE A 64 0.46 5.33 -6.66
C ILE A 64 -0.13 4.08 -7.31
N ASP A 65 0.60 3.51 -8.28
CA ASP A 65 0.13 2.34 -9.03
C ASP A 65 0.48 1.03 -8.29
N ILE A 66 -0.51 0.15 -8.12
CA ILE A 66 -0.30 -1.17 -7.54
C ILE A 66 0.00 -2.21 -8.63
N ASN A 67 1.19 -2.80 -8.57
CA ASN A 67 1.67 -3.82 -9.51
C ASN A 67 1.60 -3.38 -10.98
N ASN A 68 0.60 -3.88 -11.73
CA ASN A 68 0.37 -3.58 -13.14
C ASN A 68 -0.81 -2.61 -13.35
N ALA A 69 -1.31 -1.97 -12.29
CA ALA A 69 -2.39 -0.96 -12.40
C ALA A 69 -2.05 0.19 -13.37
N GLY A 70 -0.75 0.44 -13.60
CA GLY A 70 -0.27 1.35 -14.64
C GLY A 70 -0.78 1.03 -16.05
N ARG A 71 -1.17 -0.23 -16.34
CA ARG A 71 -1.82 -0.59 -17.62
C ARG A 71 -3.20 0.06 -17.73
N THR A 72 -3.99 0.01 -16.66
CA THR A 72 -5.29 0.71 -16.61
C THR A 72 -5.06 2.22 -16.69
N ALA A 73 -4.04 2.73 -16.00
CA ALA A 73 -3.73 4.15 -16.05
C ALA A 73 -3.30 4.64 -17.45
N ALA A 74 -2.52 3.83 -18.19
CA ALA A 74 -2.12 4.11 -19.56
C ALA A 74 -3.33 4.10 -20.51
N ALA A 75 -4.27 3.17 -20.35
CA ALA A 75 -5.51 3.14 -21.11
C ALA A 75 -6.38 4.40 -20.87
N LEU A 76 -6.28 4.99 -19.68
CA LEU A 76 -6.94 6.25 -19.30
C LEU A 76 -6.12 7.50 -19.67
N GLY A 77 -4.95 7.35 -20.30
CA GLY A 77 -4.11 8.48 -20.73
C GLY A 77 -3.43 9.25 -19.59
N LEU A 78 -3.29 8.65 -18.41
CA LEU A 78 -2.90 9.36 -17.18
C LEU A 78 -1.38 9.61 -17.03
N GLY A 79 -0.58 9.22 -18.02
CA GLY A 79 0.87 9.43 -18.04
C GLY A 79 1.63 8.67 -16.94
N ARG A 80 2.82 9.17 -16.61
CA ARG A 80 3.77 8.58 -15.66
C ARG A 80 3.24 8.57 -14.22
N ALA A 81 3.39 7.45 -13.52
CA ALA A 81 3.09 7.37 -12.09
C ALA A 81 4.13 8.10 -11.23
N ASP A 82 3.71 8.65 -10.09
CA ASP A 82 4.64 9.15 -9.07
C ASP A 82 5.35 7.99 -8.36
N LEU A 83 4.63 6.90 -8.09
CA LEU A 83 5.14 5.71 -7.44
C LEU A 83 4.46 4.46 -8.00
N THR A 84 5.20 3.38 -8.15
CA THR A 84 4.64 2.04 -8.37
C THR A 84 5.10 1.12 -7.24
N LEU A 85 4.15 0.49 -6.53
CA LEU A 85 4.43 -0.57 -5.56
C LEU A 85 4.26 -1.92 -6.25
N ARG A 86 5.37 -2.66 -6.41
CA ARG A 86 5.38 -3.89 -7.22
C ARG A 86 5.89 -5.09 -6.44
N ALA A 87 5.22 -6.23 -6.54
CA ALA A 87 5.75 -7.50 -6.05
C ALA A 87 6.82 -8.08 -7.00
N LYS A 88 7.94 -8.61 -6.46
CA LYS A 88 8.96 -9.31 -7.26
C LYS A 88 8.40 -10.37 -8.22
N LYS A 89 7.38 -11.10 -7.78
CA LYS A 89 6.80 -12.23 -8.53
C LYS A 89 5.87 -11.81 -9.68
N LYS A 90 5.54 -10.52 -9.82
CA LYS A 90 4.66 -10.05 -10.90
C LYS A 90 5.40 -10.06 -12.23
N SER A 91 4.78 -10.68 -13.24
CA SER A 91 5.35 -10.80 -14.57
C SER A 91 5.56 -9.43 -15.19
N TRP A 92 6.76 -9.19 -15.73
CA TRP A 92 7.05 -7.98 -16.48
C TRP A 92 6.42 -7.99 -17.88
N ALA A 93 6.06 -9.17 -18.41
CA ALA A 93 5.37 -9.29 -19.69
C ALA A 93 3.90 -8.86 -19.63
N GLU A 94 3.26 -8.95 -18.45
CA GLU A 94 1.86 -8.51 -18.26
C GLU A 94 1.70 -6.99 -18.41
N HIS A 95 2.78 -6.23 -18.14
CA HIS A 95 2.85 -4.80 -18.37
C HIS A 95 4.31 -4.41 -18.65
N PRO A 96 4.74 -4.48 -19.93
CA PRO A 96 6.12 -4.20 -20.31
C PRO A 96 6.45 -2.70 -20.36
N HIS A 97 5.44 -1.83 -20.22
CA HIS A 97 5.52 -0.38 -20.37
C HIS A 97 5.39 0.33 -19.02
N ILE A 98 6.05 -0.17 -17.98
CA ILE A 98 6.03 0.48 -16.67
C ILE A 98 6.69 1.85 -16.80
N ASP A 99 5.95 2.90 -16.45
CA ASP A 99 6.42 4.29 -16.48
C ASP A 99 6.19 4.96 -15.12
N THR A 100 7.24 5.11 -14.33
CA THR A 100 7.15 5.58 -12.94
C THR A 100 8.35 6.39 -12.46
N ARG A 101 8.09 7.45 -11.68
CA ARG A 101 9.16 8.24 -11.03
C ARG A 101 9.84 7.45 -9.92
N GLY A 102 9.10 6.58 -9.22
CA GLY A 102 9.60 5.75 -8.13
C GLY A 102 9.09 4.31 -8.22
N LEU A 103 9.97 3.33 -8.07
CA LEU A 103 9.60 1.92 -7.89
C LEU A 103 9.87 1.50 -6.45
N LEU A 104 8.81 1.25 -5.70
CA LEU A 104 8.90 0.55 -4.42
C LEU A 104 8.76 -0.95 -4.68
N TRP A 105 9.89 -1.64 -4.69
CA TRP A 105 9.97 -3.02 -5.12
C TRP A 105 9.97 -3.96 -3.92
N ILE A 106 8.94 -4.81 -3.80
CA ILE A 106 8.90 -5.84 -2.76
C ILE A 106 9.93 -6.91 -3.09
N HIS A 107 11.10 -6.78 -2.49
CA HIS A 107 12.29 -7.54 -2.84
C HIS A 107 13.19 -7.74 -1.61
N THR A 108 13.91 -8.86 -1.57
CA THR A 108 14.84 -9.19 -0.47
C THR A 108 16.26 -8.71 -0.71
N ALA A 109 16.62 -8.45 -1.97
CA ALA A 109 17.95 -7.94 -2.32
C ALA A 109 18.23 -6.58 -1.66
N PRO A 110 19.50 -6.33 -1.31
CA PRO A 110 19.94 -5.02 -0.84
C PRO A 110 19.72 -3.95 -1.92
N ARG A 111 19.53 -2.71 -1.48
CA ARG A 111 19.18 -1.55 -2.34
C ARG A 111 20.11 -1.39 -3.54
N PHE A 112 21.42 -1.56 -3.34
CA PHE A 112 22.43 -1.37 -4.39
C PHE A 112 22.29 -2.38 -5.55
N LEU A 113 21.67 -3.55 -5.31
CA LEU A 113 21.42 -4.55 -6.35
C LEU A 113 20.10 -4.34 -7.11
N LEU A 114 19.19 -3.50 -6.63
CA LEU A 114 17.88 -3.35 -7.26
C LEU A 114 17.97 -2.77 -8.68
N ARG A 115 18.84 -1.77 -8.89
CA ARG A 115 19.07 -1.19 -10.22
C ARG A 115 19.66 -2.20 -11.21
N PRO A 116 20.75 -2.92 -10.89
CA PRO A 116 21.26 -4.00 -11.73
C PRO A 116 20.20 -5.06 -12.11
N LEU A 117 19.32 -5.43 -11.17
CA LEU A 117 18.25 -6.41 -11.42
C LEU A 117 17.20 -5.93 -12.43
N LEU A 118 17.20 -4.65 -12.81
CA LEU A 118 16.31 -4.07 -13.81
C LEU A 118 16.92 -4.04 -15.23
N ILE A 119 18.22 -4.30 -15.43
CA ILE A 119 18.91 -4.07 -16.73
C ILE A 119 18.21 -4.77 -17.91
N ASN A 120 17.64 -5.96 -17.70
CA ASN A 120 16.96 -6.74 -18.74
C ASN A 120 15.45 -6.84 -18.53
N LYS A 121 14.85 -5.88 -17.83
CA LYS A 121 13.39 -5.85 -17.61
C LYS A 121 12.75 -4.88 -18.60
N PRO A 122 11.61 -5.22 -19.21
CA PRO A 122 10.87 -4.29 -20.04
C PRO A 122 10.19 -3.25 -19.14
N TYR A 123 10.51 -1.98 -19.37
CA TYR A 123 9.84 -0.81 -18.80
C TYR A 123 10.18 0.42 -19.64
N ASP A 124 9.34 1.44 -19.60
CA ASP A 124 9.58 2.70 -20.30
C ASP A 124 10.45 3.63 -19.43
N HIS A 125 10.13 3.74 -18.14
CA HIS A 125 10.92 4.54 -17.20
C HIS A 125 10.77 4.08 -15.75
N ILE A 126 11.91 4.03 -15.04
CA ILE A 126 11.97 3.89 -13.58
C ILE A 126 12.98 4.92 -13.05
N GLY A 127 12.50 5.97 -12.37
CA GLY A 127 13.33 7.10 -11.92
C GLY A 127 14.15 6.86 -10.65
N ARG A 128 13.54 6.29 -9.60
CA ARG A 128 14.21 5.85 -8.35
C ARG A 128 13.72 4.47 -7.97
N VAL A 129 14.52 3.71 -7.23
CA VAL A 129 14.11 2.39 -6.72
C VAL A 129 14.47 2.23 -5.25
N ALA A 130 13.54 1.68 -4.47
CA ALA A 130 13.73 1.32 -3.07
C ALA A 130 13.15 -0.08 -2.80
N PRO A 131 13.75 -0.87 -1.90
CA PRO A 131 13.16 -2.12 -1.46
C PRO A 131 12.01 -1.84 -0.48
N LEU A 132 10.98 -2.68 -0.51
CA LEU A 132 10.08 -2.90 0.62
C LEU A 132 10.22 -4.35 1.06
N ARG A 133 10.86 -4.61 2.20
CA ARG A 133 11.06 -5.99 2.65
C ARG A 133 9.79 -6.53 3.29
N ARG A 134 9.69 -7.86 3.32
CA ARG A 134 8.55 -8.55 3.94
C ARG A 134 8.39 -8.14 5.41
N ARG A 135 9.49 -8.19 6.18
CA ARG A 135 9.51 -7.79 7.59
C ARG A 135 9.06 -6.34 7.78
N ASP A 136 9.61 -5.42 6.98
CA ASP A 136 9.24 -4.00 7.05
C ASP A 136 7.73 -3.81 6.80
N ARG A 137 7.21 -4.54 5.81
CA ARG A 137 5.79 -4.51 5.44
C ARG A 137 4.89 -5.05 6.56
N GLU A 138 5.29 -6.14 7.20
CA GLU A 138 4.54 -6.72 8.34
C GLU A 138 4.57 -5.76 9.53
N ALA A 139 5.75 -5.26 9.92
CA ALA A 139 5.91 -4.30 11.01
C ALA A 139 5.09 -3.02 10.77
N MET A 140 5.13 -2.47 9.56
CA MET A 140 4.34 -1.32 9.16
C MET A 140 2.83 -1.56 9.25
N VAL A 141 2.33 -2.68 8.70
CA VAL A 141 0.90 -2.99 8.75
C VAL A 141 0.45 -3.17 10.20
N THR A 142 1.22 -3.89 11.02
CA THR A 142 0.90 -4.08 12.44
C THR A 142 0.93 -2.78 13.23
N HIS A 143 1.91 -1.91 12.98
CA HIS A 143 1.97 -0.61 13.64
C HIS A 143 0.77 0.27 13.30
N VAL A 144 0.39 0.34 12.02
CA VAL A 144 -0.68 1.23 11.56
C VAL A 144 -2.08 0.71 11.91
N SER A 145 -2.30 -0.60 11.80
CA SER A 145 -3.62 -1.21 12.06
C SER A 145 -3.85 -1.66 13.51
N GLY A 146 -2.77 -1.79 14.29
CA GLY A 146 -2.80 -2.45 15.60
C GLY A 146 -3.04 -3.97 15.53
N ALA A 147 -3.03 -4.59 14.34
CA ALA A 147 -3.32 -6.00 14.14
C ALA A 147 -2.11 -6.76 13.55
N SER A 148 -1.82 -7.95 14.10
CA SER A 148 -0.83 -8.84 13.52
C SER A 148 -1.46 -9.66 12.40
N VAL A 149 -1.02 -9.44 11.16
CA VAL A 149 -1.54 -10.15 9.98
C VAL A 149 -1.16 -11.63 9.99
N GLU A 150 -0.07 -12.00 10.68
CA GLU A 150 0.33 -13.41 10.82
C GLU A 150 -0.71 -14.26 11.57
N MET A 151 -1.58 -13.61 12.35
CA MET A 151 -2.64 -14.23 13.12
C MET A 151 -4.01 -14.17 12.42
N ILE A 152 -4.06 -13.68 11.17
CA ILE A 152 -5.29 -13.44 10.42
C ILE A 152 -5.22 -14.19 9.08
N GLY A 153 -6.25 -14.97 8.77
CA GLY A 153 -6.35 -15.75 7.52
C GLY A 153 -5.22 -16.78 7.34
N ASP A 154 -5.17 -17.37 6.15
CA ASP A 154 -4.24 -18.47 5.83
C ASP A 154 -2.90 -18.00 5.24
N LEU A 155 -2.82 -16.77 4.72
CA LEU A 155 -1.63 -16.30 3.99
C LEU A 155 -0.72 -15.41 4.84
N GLY A 156 -1.20 -14.93 5.98
CA GLY A 156 -0.43 -14.14 6.93
C GLY A 156 0.07 -12.81 6.34
N LYS A 157 -0.60 -12.29 5.29
CA LYS A 157 -0.20 -11.04 4.62
C LYS A 157 -1.35 -10.41 3.84
N VAL A 158 -1.47 -9.09 3.90
CA VAL A 158 -2.43 -8.31 3.10
C VAL A 158 -2.04 -8.20 1.62
N THR A 159 -2.86 -7.60 0.78
CA THR A 159 -2.52 -7.24 -0.61
C THR A 159 -1.64 -5.99 -0.69
N ASN A 160 -1.03 -5.76 -1.85
CA ASN A 160 -0.18 -4.58 -2.05
C ASN A 160 -0.97 -3.27 -1.91
N GLY A 161 -2.26 -3.25 -2.25
CA GLY A 161 -3.09 -2.06 -2.07
C GLY A 161 -3.24 -1.66 -0.59
N VAL A 162 -3.64 -2.60 0.27
CA VAL A 162 -3.74 -2.36 1.72
C VAL A 162 -2.39 -2.00 2.34
N ALA A 163 -1.31 -2.64 1.90
CA ALA A 163 0.04 -2.27 2.34
C ALA A 163 0.45 -0.86 1.89
N ALA A 164 0.02 -0.40 0.70
CA ALA A 164 0.29 0.96 0.25
C ALA A 164 -0.46 2.01 1.09
N ILE A 165 -1.69 1.70 1.53
CA ILE A 165 -2.43 2.55 2.48
C ILE A 165 -1.63 2.68 3.78
N CYS A 166 -1.22 1.55 4.39
CA CYS A 166 -0.44 1.56 5.62
C CYS A 166 0.91 2.29 5.45
N TYR A 167 1.55 2.12 4.30
CA TYR A 167 2.80 2.81 3.97
C TYR A 167 2.64 4.33 3.92
N GLY A 168 1.60 4.83 3.26
CA GLY A 168 1.30 6.26 3.23
C GLY A 168 0.98 6.82 4.62
N LEU A 169 0.12 6.14 5.39
CA LEU A 169 -0.27 6.58 6.74
C LEU A 169 0.91 6.66 7.69
N LEU A 170 1.78 5.64 7.70
CA LEU A 170 2.97 5.60 8.54
C LEU A 170 3.95 6.73 8.21
N LEU A 171 4.04 7.11 6.94
CA LEU A 171 4.99 8.14 6.47
C LEU A 171 4.41 9.56 6.52
N GLY A 172 3.17 9.71 7.00
CA GLY A 172 2.54 11.00 7.23
C GLY A 172 1.85 11.62 6.02
N VAL A 173 1.48 10.81 5.02
CA VAL A 173 0.73 11.29 3.85
C VAL A 173 -0.59 11.94 4.32
N PRO A 174 -0.94 13.15 3.83
CA PRO A 174 -2.04 13.93 4.37
C PRO A 174 -3.43 13.36 4.04
N GLU A 175 -3.59 12.72 2.88
CA GLU A 175 -4.83 12.07 2.46
C GLU A 175 -4.49 10.90 1.53
N ILE A 176 -5.27 9.83 1.61
CA ILE A 176 -5.18 8.64 0.76
C ILE A 176 -6.58 8.34 0.20
N VAL A 177 -6.71 8.42 -1.11
CA VAL A 177 -7.89 8.01 -1.86
C VAL A 177 -7.59 6.71 -2.59
N VAL A 178 -8.43 5.71 -2.39
CA VAL A 178 -8.27 4.36 -2.95
C VAL A 178 -9.25 4.14 -4.09
N ALA A 179 -8.74 3.78 -5.26
CA ALA A 179 -9.52 3.42 -6.44
C ALA A 179 -9.05 2.06 -7.02
N GLY A 180 -9.93 1.33 -7.68
CA GLY A 180 -9.58 0.06 -8.30
C GLY A 180 -9.19 -1.06 -7.32
N ILE A 181 -9.68 -1.02 -6.08
CA ILE A 181 -9.55 -2.08 -5.09
C ILE A 181 -10.95 -2.56 -4.70
N SER A 182 -11.17 -3.87 -4.68
CA SER A 182 -12.43 -4.48 -4.24
C SER A 182 -12.14 -5.74 -3.43
N LEU A 183 -12.97 -6.00 -2.42
CA LEU A 183 -12.95 -7.22 -1.61
C LEU A 183 -13.85 -8.32 -2.18
N SER A 184 -14.85 -7.95 -2.99
CA SER A 184 -15.88 -8.85 -3.51
C SER A 184 -15.61 -9.30 -4.95
N LYS A 185 -14.99 -8.44 -5.78
CA LYS A 185 -14.69 -8.76 -7.19
C LYS A 185 -13.53 -9.75 -7.29
N THR A 186 -13.80 -10.91 -7.90
CA THR A 186 -12.79 -11.89 -8.30
C THR A 186 -12.10 -11.44 -9.59
N GLY A 187 -10.76 -11.46 -9.62
CA GLY A 187 -9.97 -11.17 -10.82
C GLY A 187 -9.26 -9.80 -10.84
N HIS A 188 -8.19 -9.71 -11.62
CA HIS A 188 -7.58 -8.44 -12.02
C HIS A 188 -8.23 -8.01 -13.35
N SER A 189 -8.27 -6.71 -13.68
CA SER A 189 -8.82 -6.15 -14.94
C SER A 189 -8.17 -6.71 -16.22
N TYR A 190 -7.14 -7.55 -16.08
CA TYR A 190 -6.35 -8.16 -17.14
C TYR A 190 -6.22 -9.69 -17.02
N ASP A 191 -6.87 -10.33 -16.04
CA ASP A 191 -6.84 -11.80 -15.87
C ASP A 191 -8.20 -12.38 -16.31
N ASP A 192 -8.29 -12.89 -17.54
CA ASP A 192 -9.37 -13.80 -18.00
C ASP A 192 -9.37 -15.15 -17.25
N LEU A 193 -8.40 -15.35 -16.33
CA LEU A 193 -8.16 -16.60 -15.60
C LEU A 193 -8.87 -16.69 -14.24
N GLY A 194 -9.72 -15.71 -13.88
CA GLY A 194 -10.60 -15.81 -12.71
C GLY A 194 -9.89 -16.14 -11.40
N ARG A 195 -8.62 -15.74 -11.23
CA ARG A 195 -7.83 -16.10 -10.05
C ARG A 195 -8.49 -15.54 -8.79
N VAL A 196 -8.97 -16.44 -7.94
CA VAL A 196 -9.60 -16.13 -6.66
C VAL A 196 -8.64 -15.30 -5.82
N ARG A 197 -9.11 -14.14 -5.34
CA ARG A 197 -8.37 -13.29 -4.41
C ARG A 197 -8.31 -14.04 -3.07
N ARG A 198 -7.11 -14.48 -2.69
CA ARG A 198 -6.91 -15.33 -1.50
C ARG A 198 -6.74 -14.57 -0.19
N GLN A 199 -6.60 -13.25 -0.26
CA GLN A 199 -6.21 -12.39 0.88
C GLN A 199 -7.38 -11.53 1.38
N VAL A 200 -8.62 -11.96 1.09
CA VAL A 200 -9.83 -11.16 1.35
C VAL A 200 -10.03 -10.97 2.85
N GLU A 201 -9.81 -12.02 3.65
CA GLU A 201 -9.95 -11.95 5.10
C GLU A 201 -8.92 -11.01 5.72
N GLU A 202 -7.65 -11.14 5.34
CA GLU A 202 -6.59 -10.26 5.85
C GLU A 202 -6.82 -8.80 5.45
N ASP A 203 -7.20 -8.55 4.18
CA ASP A 203 -7.52 -7.19 3.73
C ASP A 203 -8.73 -6.62 4.49
N ALA A 204 -9.78 -7.42 4.69
CA ALA A 204 -11.00 -6.97 5.37
C ALA A 204 -10.73 -6.56 6.83
N VAL A 205 -9.99 -7.36 7.60
CA VAL A 205 -9.66 -7.03 8.99
C VAL A 205 -8.85 -5.74 9.06
N ILE A 206 -7.86 -5.57 8.19
CA ILE A 206 -7.03 -4.36 8.21
C ILE A 206 -7.84 -3.13 7.78
N LEU A 207 -8.68 -3.23 6.75
CA LEU A 207 -9.51 -2.11 6.34
C LEU A 207 -10.56 -1.73 7.39
N ASP A 208 -11.14 -2.69 8.11
CA ASP A 208 -12.04 -2.42 9.24
C ASP A 208 -11.33 -1.63 10.35
N ARG A 209 -10.07 -1.97 10.66
CA ARG A 209 -9.24 -1.17 11.60
C ARG A 209 -9.01 0.26 11.12
N LEU A 210 -8.97 0.46 9.81
CA LEU A 210 -8.74 1.77 9.19
C LEU A 210 -10.04 2.55 8.90
N ARG A 211 -11.22 1.99 9.20
CA ARG A 211 -12.51 2.63 8.87
C ARG A 211 -12.68 4.03 9.48
N THR A 212 -12.04 4.27 10.63
CA THR A 212 -12.12 5.55 11.37
C THR A 212 -10.95 6.49 11.09
N GLU A 213 -9.98 6.07 10.27
CA GLU A 213 -8.86 6.92 9.88
C GLU A 213 -9.34 8.01 8.90
N PRO A 214 -9.42 9.29 9.31
CA PRO A 214 -10.00 10.34 8.49
C PRO A 214 -9.27 10.58 7.16
N ARG A 215 -7.97 10.24 7.12
CA ARG A 215 -7.12 10.39 5.94
C ARG A 215 -7.41 9.34 4.86
N VAL A 216 -8.11 8.24 5.16
CA VAL A 216 -8.40 7.19 4.17
C VAL A 216 -9.83 7.32 3.66
N SER A 217 -9.96 7.29 2.34
CA SER A 217 -11.25 7.21 1.66
C SER A 217 -11.15 6.37 0.39
N THR A 218 -12.30 6.02 -0.19
CA THR A 218 -12.36 5.30 -1.46
C THR A 218 -13.38 5.88 -2.41
N THR A 219 -13.09 5.78 -3.70
CA THR A 219 -14.04 6.10 -4.77
C THR A 219 -14.89 4.90 -5.19
N GLU A 220 -14.61 3.71 -4.65
CA GLU A 220 -15.34 2.48 -4.97
C GLU A 220 -16.49 2.26 -3.98
N ASP A 221 -17.74 2.28 -4.46
CA ASP A 221 -18.92 2.10 -3.61
C ASP A 221 -18.93 0.74 -2.90
N ASP A 222 -18.61 -0.33 -3.62
CA ASP A 222 -18.51 -1.70 -3.08
C ASP A 222 -17.45 -1.78 -1.97
N LEU A 223 -16.31 -1.11 -2.12
CA LEU A 223 -15.29 -1.11 -1.07
C LEU A 223 -15.75 -0.28 0.15
N ALA A 224 -16.42 0.85 -0.08
CA ALA A 224 -16.98 1.66 1.00
C ALA A 224 -18.02 0.88 1.82
N GLU A 225 -18.87 0.10 1.16
CA GLU A 225 -19.90 -0.71 1.82
C GLU A 225 -19.32 -1.91 2.55
N THR A 226 -18.44 -2.67 1.89
CA THR A 226 -17.89 -3.91 2.45
C THR A 226 -16.86 -3.68 3.55
N ALA A 227 -16.04 -2.65 3.41
CA ALA A 227 -14.96 -2.34 4.36
C ALA A 227 -15.29 -1.20 5.32
N GLY A 228 -16.45 -0.54 5.16
CA GLY A 228 -16.85 0.62 5.96
C GLY A 228 -16.00 1.86 5.76
N LEU A 229 -15.22 1.93 4.66
CA LEU A 229 -14.40 3.10 4.36
C LEU A 229 -15.27 4.31 4.01
N ARG A 230 -14.80 5.51 4.37
CA ARG A 230 -15.42 6.76 3.94
C ARG A 230 -15.40 6.84 2.41
N ARG A 231 -16.57 7.10 1.81
CA ARG A 231 -16.65 7.48 0.39
C ARG A 231 -15.94 8.81 0.17
N TRP A 232 -15.06 8.86 -0.81
CA TRP A 232 -14.46 10.11 -1.24
C TRP A 232 -15.54 11.01 -1.87
N ARG A 233 -15.45 12.30 -1.58
CA ARG A 233 -16.25 13.32 -2.22
C ARG A 233 -15.32 14.49 -2.56
N PRO A 234 -15.57 15.19 -3.68
CA PRO A 234 -14.85 16.42 -3.94
C PRO A 234 -15.05 17.36 -2.76
N SER A 235 -13.97 18.00 -2.31
CA SER A 235 -14.10 19.17 -1.45
C SER A 235 -14.88 20.20 -2.26
N ASN A 236 -16.14 20.48 -1.88
CA ASN A 236 -16.84 21.63 -2.43
C ASN A 236 -15.97 22.85 -2.11
N GLY A 237 -15.43 23.49 -3.15
CA GLY A 237 -14.74 24.77 -3.02
C GLY A 237 -15.65 25.84 -2.45
#